data_AF-A0A5P9B6S7-F1
#
_entry.id   AF-A0A5P9B6S7-F1
#
_cell.length_a   1.000
_cell.length_b   1.000
_cell.length_c   1.000
_cell.angle_alpha   90.00
_cell.angle_beta   90.00
_cell.angle_gamma   90.00
#
_symmetry.space_group_name_H-M   'P 1'
#
loop_
_entity.id
_entity.type
_entity.pdbx_description
1 polymer ?
#
loop_
_entity_poly.entity_id
_entity_poly.type
_entity_poly.pdbx_seq_one_letter_code
_entity_poly.pdbx_strand_id
1 'polypeptide(L)'
;MKKWTHYIALPLSALVVGCSSYPEHGTGGLAESYDSINYQNSDFSPVMPDEPLGPEHGLRFDWQLAKLHLDSLIQEGARWCFPAAVVQAIEKQNRIARELQGGLLLDAANDLVIQRKRLNDLEMRLDYVTSQARCAPPKNESQFRLQLSIIEQLYDLLNVDNQFAHNSTEVNPKYMGHLAEASIILKDHPTLDLIVTGHADATGTEEYNDKLALGRAKQVERYLTIFGLSPTRIKTVSVGETVPLFEGESAGTRLTNRRVSIEIVSPDNAEMMGGSL
;
A
#
# COMPACT_ATOMS: atom_id res chain seq x y z
N MET A 1 -35.59 11.12 81.65
CA MET A 1 -35.52 12.39 80.90
C MET A 1 -34.06 12.62 80.49
N LYS A 2 -33.77 12.82 79.19
CA LYS A 2 -32.49 13.32 78.61
C LYS A 2 -31.23 12.47 78.90
N LYS A 3 -30.29 12.19 78.00
CA LYS A 3 -29.99 12.63 76.63
C LYS A 3 -29.03 11.60 76.01
N TRP A 4 -29.17 11.41 74.71
CA TRP A 4 -28.20 10.88 73.76
C TRP A 4 -26.76 11.38 73.97
N THR A 5 -25.79 10.52 73.67
CA THR A 5 -24.68 10.86 72.75
C THR A 5 -24.26 9.61 71.98
N HIS A 6 -24.45 9.64 70.66
CA HIS A 6 -23.96 8.67 69.69
C HIS A 6 -22.46 8.90 69.43
N TYR A 7 -21.65 7.85 69.52
CA TYR A 7 -20.30 7.83 68.95
C TYR A 7 -20.38 7.22 67.55
N ILE A 8 -20.37 8.08 66.54
CA ILE A 8 -20.21 7.68 65.13
C ILE A 8 -18.71 7.52 64.88
N ALA A 9 -18.27 6.29 64.69
CA ALA A 9 -16.93 5.99 64.18
C ALA A 9 -16.90 6.29 62.68
N LEU A 10 -16.21 7.36 62.29
CA LEU A 10 -15.89 7.71 60.91
C LEU A 10 -14.66 6.89 60.47
N PRO A 11 -14.76 6.02 59.45
CA PRO A 11 -13.57 5.51 58.80
C PRO A 11 -13.02 6.61 57.89
N LEU A 12 -11.82 7.09 58.20
CA LEU A 12 -11.07 8.02 57.38
C LEU A 12 -10.57 7.27 56.14
N SER A 13 -11.40 7.18 55.10
CA SER A 13 -10.96 6.75 53.77
C SER A 13 -10.12 7.86 53.16
N ALA A 14 -8.80 7.74 53.26
CA ALA A 14 -7.86 8.58 52.54
C ALA A 14 -8.02 8.33 51.03
N LEU A 15 -8.84 9.17 50.37
CA LEU A 15 -8.81 9.33 48.93
C LEU A 15 -7.50 10.03 48.59
N VAL A 16 -6.50 9.26 48.20
CA VAL A 16 -5.34 9.76 47.47
C VAL A 16 -5.88 10.20 46.10
N VAL A 17 -6.25 11.47 45.98
CA VAL A 17 -6.46 12.10 44.68
C VAL A 17 -5.07 12.30 44.09
N GLY A 18 -4.58 11.29 43.40
CA GLY A 18 -3.47 11.47 42.48
C GLY A 18 -3.95 12.40 41.37
N CYS A 19 -3.52 13.65 41.39
CA CYS A 19 -3.61 14.50 40.21
C CYS A 19 -2.67 13.91 39.17
N SER A 20 -3.14 12.96 38.35
CA SER A 20 -2.54 12.75 37.04
C SER A 20 -2.87 14.01 36.24
N SER A 21 -1.94 14.96 36.19
CA SER A 21 -2.00 16.01 35.17
C SER A 21 -1.92 15.29 33.83
N TYR A 22 -3.08 15.08 33.20
CA TYR A 22 -3.08 14.82 31.78
C TYR A 22 -2.42 16.04 31.13
N PRO A 23 -1.45 15.85 30.23
CA PRO A 23 -0.98 16.96 29.42
C PRO A 23 -2.21 17.57 28.72
N GLU A 24 -2.21 18.89 28.49
CA GLU A 24 -3.11 19.48 27.50
C GLU A 24 -3.08 18.62 26.26
N HIS A 25 -4.24 18.40 25.63
CA HIS A 25 -4.39 17.51 24.49
C HIS A 25 -3.31 17.76 23.44
N GLY A 26 -2.20 17.04 23.56
CA GLY A 26 -1.34 16.73 22.44
C GLY A 26 -2.18 15.87 21.53
N THR A 27 -2.31 16.30 20.28
CA THR A 27 -2.88 15.51 19.17
C THR A 27 -2.03 14.26 18.99
N GLY A 28 -2.27 13.25 19.83
CA GLY A 28 -1.39 12.11 20.00
C GLY A 28 -2.09 11.00 20.76
N GLY A 29 -3.23 10.55 20.23
CA GLY A 29 -3.94 9.35 20.68
C GLY A 29 -4.89 8.87 19.58
N LEU A 30 -4.85 7.56 19.27
CA LEU A 30 -5.71 6.83 18.32
C LEU A 30 -6.10 7.63 17.04
N ALA A 31 -5.12 8.31 16.45
CA ALA A 31 -5.29 9.24 15.33
C ALA A 31 -5.26 8.54 13.96
N GLU A 32 -5.86 7.36 13.83
CA GLU A 32 -6.15 6.76 12.50
C GLU A 32 -7.55 7.14 11.97
N SER A 33 -8.14 8.18 12.53
CA SER A 33 -9.33 8.86 11.99
C SER A 33 -8.98 10.25 11.44
N TYR A 34 -7.86 10.38 10.73
CA TYR A 34 -7.52 11.60 9.97
C TYR A 34 -7.82 11.41 8.48
N ASP A 35 -9.10 11.20 8.16
CA ASP A 35 -9.61 11.15 6.79
C ASP A 35 -9.98 12.55 6.24
N SER A 36 -9.91 13.60 7.06
CA SER A 36 -10.43 14.91 6.66
C SER A 36 -9.43 15.78 5.89
N ILE A 37 -8.12 15.55 6.00
CA ILE A 37 -7.11 16.40 5.34
C ILE A 37 -6.10 15.56 4.58
N ASN A 38 -6.32 15.43 3.28
CA ASN A 38 -5.40 14.82 2.33
C ASN A 38 -5.30 15.71 1.08
N TYR A 39 -4.33 15.46 0.22
CA TYR A 39 -4.07 16.22 -1.01
C TYR A 39 -5.32 16.44 -1.88
N GLN A 40 -6.31 15.53 -1.83
CA GLN A 40 -7.57 15.66 -2.57
C GLN A 40 -8.66 16.48 -1.85
N ASN A 41 -8.72 16.43 -0.51
CA ASN A 41 -9.81 17.00 0.30
C ASN A 41 -9.36 18.10 1.28
N SER A 42 -8.15 18.64 1.11
CA SER A 42 -7.54 19.59 2.06
C SER A 42 -7.97 21.02 1.78
N ASP A 43 -8.97 21.48 2.52
CA ASP A 43 -9.32 22.90 2.62
C ASP A 43 -8.66 23.51 3.86
N PHE A 44 -7.33 23.74 3.77
CA PHE A 44 -6.68 24.63 4.73
C PHE A 44 -6.94 26.06 4.30
N SER A 45 -7.78 26.79 5.02
CA SER A 45 -7.81 28.25 4.87
C SER A 45 -6.46 28.81 5.35
N PRO A 46 -5.72 29.57 4.49
CA PRO A 46 -4.44 30.17 4.88
C PRO A 46 -4.58 31.16 6.02
N VAL A 47 -5.76 31.74 6.16
CA VAL A 47 -6.13 32.69 7.21
C VAL A 47 -7.47 32.31 7.79
N MET A 48 -7.52 32.13 9.11
CA MET A 48 -8.78 31.93 9.83
C MET A 48 -9.35 33.31 10.21
N PRO A 49 -10.65 33.59 9.98
CA PRO A 49 -11.23 34.92 10.21
C PRO A 49 -11.08 35.45 11.64
N ASP A 50 -11.00 34.55 12.62
CA ASP A 50 -11.06 34.87 14.06
C ASP A 50 -9.74 34.57 14.81
N GLU A 51 -8.63 34.32 14.11
CA GLU A 51 -7.35 33.97 14.72
C GLU A 51 -6.29 35.07 14.47
N PRO A 52 -5.49 35.47 15.47
CA PRO A 52 -4.37 36.38 15.23
C PRO A 52 -3.34 35.71 14.32
N LEU A 53 -2.74 36.50 13.43
CA LEU A 53 -1.71 36.01 12.51
C LEU A 53 -0.48 35.52 13.28
N GLY A 54 -0.24 34.21 13.24
CA GLY A 54 0.97 33.56 13.75
C GLY A 54 1.76 32.80 12.66
N PRO A 55 2.91 32.21 13.01
CA PRO A 55 3.80 31.52 12.08
C PRO A 55 3.14 30.38 11.28
N GLU A 56 2.15 29.71 11.87
CA GLU A 56 1.36 28.64 11.25
C GLU A 56 0.60 29.10 10.00
N HIS A 57 0.18 30.36 9.95
CA HIS A 57 -0.49 30.94 8.78
C HIS A 57 0.44 30.98 7.56
N GLY A 58 1.71 31.39 7.77
CA GLY A 58 2.72 31.39 6.72
C GLY A 58 3.00 29.98 6.19
N LEU A 59 3.05 28.98 7.08
CA LEU A 59 3.28 27.59 6.68
C LEU A 59 2.08 26.99 5.93
N ARG A 60 0.84 27.32 6.32
CA ARG A 60 -0.37 26.90 5.58
C ARG A 60 -0.41 27.52 4.18
N PHE A 61 -0.06 28.80 4.06
CA PHE A 61 0.08 29.46 2.75
C PHE A 61 1.16 28.79 1.90
N ASP A 62 2.33 28.53 2.48
CA ASP A 62 3.45 27.86 1.81
C ASP A 62 3.09 26.46 1.33
N TRP A 63 2.32 25.72 2.14
CA TRP A 63 1.79 24.41 1.80
C TRP A 63 0.79 24.49 0.63
N GLN A 64 -0.11 25.48 0.62
CA GLN A 64 -1.06 25.68 -0.47
C GLN A 64 -0.33 26.06 -1.77
N LEU A 65 0.70 26.89 -1.70
CA LEU A 65 1.52 27.24 -2.86
C LEU A 65 2.23 26.01 -3.43
N ALA A 66 2.79 25.14 -2.58
CA ALA A 66 3.41 23.89 -3.00
C ALA A 66 2.38 22.93 -3.65
N LYS A 67 1.14 22.88 -3.12
CA LYS A 67 0.05 22.11 -3.72
C LYS A 67 -0.29 22.63 -5.12
N LEU A 68 -0.46 23.94 -5.29
CA LEU A 68 -0.75 24.55 -6.60
C LEU A 68 0.37 24.31 -7.61
N HIS A 69 1.63 24.37 -7.18
CA HIS A 69 2.77 24.03 -8.02
C HIS A 69 2.68 22.57 -8.48
N LEU A 70 2.47 21.62 -7.57
CA LEU A 70 2.30 20.21 -7.92
C LEU A 70 1.10 19.98 -8.85
N ASP A 71 -0.02 20.67 -8.63
CA ASP A 71 -1.21 20.62 -9.48
C ASP A 71 -0.88 21.09 -10.92
N SER A 72 -0.11 22.18 -11.07
CA SER A 72 0.37 22.66 -12.38
C SER A 72 1.20 21.60 -13.10
N LEU A 73 2.20 21.04 -12.41
CA LEU A 73 3.07 20.00 -12.99
C LEU A 73 2.26 18.78 -13.44
N ILE A 74 1.26 18.37 -12.66
CA ILE A 74 0.37 17.25 -13.04
C ILE A 74 -0.44 17.60 -14.29
N GLN A 75 -0.97 18.82 -14.41
CA GLN A 75 -1.68 19.27 -15.61
C GLN A 75 -0.77 19.33 -16.85
N GLU A 76 0.50 19.66 -16.67
CA GLU A 76 1.53 19.64 -17.72
C GLU A 76 1.95 18.21 -18.12
N GLY A 77 1.46 17.19 -17.41
CA GLY A 77 1.70 15.79 -17.73
C GLY A 77 2.81 15.13 -16.90
N ALA A 78 3.26 15.73 -15.79
CA ALA A 78 4.25 15.14 -14.89
C ALA A 78 3.86 13.73 -14.43
N ARG A 79 2.56 13.45 -14.27
CA ARG A 79 2.07 12.12 -13.87
C ARG A 79 2.44 11.03 -14.88
N TRP A 80 2.57 11.38 -16.15
CA TRP A 80 2.90 10.45 -17.22
C TRP A 80 4.40 10.34 -17.45
N CYS A 81 5.14 11.45 -17.36
CA CYS A 81 6.61 11.40 -17.48
C CYS A 81 7.29 10.80 -16.24
N PHE A 82 6.77 11.11 -15.05
CA PHE A 82 7.41 10.82 -13.77
C PHE A 82 6.39 10.34 -12.71
N PRO A 83 5.68 9.22 -12.94
CA PRO A 83 4.60 8.76 -12.06
C PRO A 83 5.05 8.56 -10.60
N ALA A 84 6.23 7.96 -10.39
CA ALA A 84 6.76 7.74 -9.05
C ALA A 84 7.06 9.05 -8.30
N ALA A 85 7.62 10.06 -8.99
CA ALA A 85 7.94 11.33 -8.37
C ALA A 85 6.67 12.10 -7.95
N VAL A 86 5.61 12.03 -8.78
CA VAL A 86 4.31 12.62 -8.47
C VAL A 86 3.67 11.95 -7.25
N VAL A 87 3.68 10.62 -7.18
CA VAL A 87 3.15 9.89 -6.01
C VAL A 87 3.91 10.27 -4.74
N GLN A 88 5.25 10.28 -4.79
CA GLN A 88 6.07 10.70 -3.65
C GLN A 88 5.79 12.14 -3.22
N ALA A 89 5.56 13.04 -4.18
CA ALA A 89 5.21 14.43 -3.90
C ALA A 89 3.85 14.55 -3.20
N ILE A 90 2.85 13.77 -3.63
CA ILE A 90 1.52 13.69 -3.00
C ILE A 90 1.62 13.13 -1.57
N GLU A 91 2.34 12.03 -1.36
CA GLU A 91 2.55 11.45 -0.03
C GLU A 91 3.24 12.42 0.92
N LYS A 92 4.24 13.16 0.42
CA LYS A 92 4.93 14.19 1.18
C LYS A 92 3.98 15.35 1.53
N GLN A 93 3.14 15.77 0.59
CA GLN A 93 2.12 16.80 0.82
C GLN A 93 1.12 16.39 1.92
N ASN A 94 0.67 15.12 1.89
CA ASN A 94 -0.19 14.53 2.92
C ASN A 94 0.49 14.50 4.28
N ARG A 95 1.79 14.18 4.31
CA ARG A 95 2.56 14.20 5.54
C ARG A 95 2.64 15.61 6.14
N ILE A 96 3.00 16.62 5.34
CA ILE A 96 3.07 18.01 5.82
C ILE A 96 1.70 18.48 6.32
N ALA A 97 0.61 18.11 5.64
CA ALA A 97 -0.73 18.42 6.09
C ALA A 97 -1.01 17.88 7.50
N ARG A 98 -0.63 16.63 7.79
CA ARG A 98 -0.73 16.05 9.14
C ARG A 98 0.14 16.75 10.16
N GLU A 99 1.36 17.16 9.78
CA GLU A 99 2.28 17.90 10.66
C GLU A 99 1.71 19.28 11.04
N LEU A 100 1.18 20.02 10.06
CA LEU A 100 0.52 21.31 10.28
C LEU A 100 -0.72 21.18 11.17
N GLN A 101 -1.53 20.15 10.94
CA GLN A 101 -2.72 19.89 11.74
C GLN A 101 -2.38 19.44 13.17
N GLY A 102 -1.28 18.71 13.34
CA GLY A 102 -0.76 18.27 14.63
C GLY A 102 0.09 19.32 15.35
N GLY A 103 0.18 20.56 14.84
CA GLY A 103 0.96 21.63 15.46
C GLY A 103 2.49 21.43 15.41
N LEU A 104 2.98 20.48 14.60
CA LEU A 104 4.40 20.17 14.41
C LEU A 104 5.05 21.17 13.44
N LEU A 105 5.03 22.47 13.80
CA LEU A 105 5.38 23.56 12.89
C LEU A 105 6.83 23.50 12.38
N LEU A 106 7.77 23.05 13.21
CA LEU A 106 9.18 22.93 12.81
C LEU A 106 9.39 21.80 11.80
N ASP A 107 8.74 20.66 12.00
CA ASP A 107 8.79 19.52 11.07
C ASP A 107 8.14 19.90 9.75
N ALA A 108 6.96 20.51 9.80
CA ALA A 108 6.25 21.02 8.64
C ALA A 108 7.10 22.05 7.86
N ALA A 109 7.76 22.97 8.55
CA ALA A 109 8.63 23.97 7.91
C ALA A 109 9.81 23.31 7.17
N ASN A 110 10.49 22.35 7.80
CA ASN A 110 11.59 21.60 7.17
C ASN A 110 11.08 20.80 5.96
N ASP A 111 9.96 20.11 6.11
CA ASP A 111 9.37 19.29 5.06
C ASP A 111 8.86 20.13 3.88
N LEU A 112 8.35 21.34 4.13
CA LEU A 112 7.98 22.31 3.08
C LEU A 112 9.18 22.79 2.27
N VAL A 113 10.31 23.07 2.92
CA VAL A 113 11.55 23.45 2.22
C VAL A 113 12.02 22.30 1.32
N ILE A 114 12.00 21.07 1.85
CA ILE A 114 12.35 19.87 1.08
C ILE A 114 11.39 19.68 -0.09
N GLN A 115 10.09 19.87 0.13
CA GLN A 115 9.07 19.69 -0.90
C GLN A 115 9.22 20.72 -2.03
N ARG A 116 9.41 22.00 -1.70
CA ARG A 116 9.68 23.05 -2.69
C ARG A 116 10.85 22.71 -3.59
N LYS A 117 11.97 22.28 -2.99
CA LYS A 117 13.15 21.86 -3.75
C LYS A 117 12.81 20.69 -4.69
N ARG A 118 12.10 19.68 -4.21
CA ARG A 118 11.69 18.52 -5.02
C ARG A 118 10.77 18.89 -6.17
N LEU A 119 9.82 19.80 -5.95
CA LEU A 119 8.92 20.28 -7.00
C LEU A 119 9.69 21.07 -8.07
N ASN A 120 10.61 21.95 -7.68
CA ASN A 120 11.47 22.66 -8.65
C ASN A 120 12.38 21.69 -9.43
N ASP A 121 12.93 20.66 -8.77
CA ASP A 121 13.72 19.63 -9.45
C ASP A 121 12.87 18.82 -10.43
N LEU A 122 11.60 18.56 -10.09
CA LEU A 122 10.64 17.87 -10.96
C LEU A 122 10.24 18.74 -12.16
N GLU A 123 9.97 20.02 -11.94
CA GLU A 123 9.70 21.03 -12.98
C GLU A 123 10.81 21.05 -14.03
N MET A 124 12.06 21.26 -13.61
CA MET A 124 13.21 21.28 -14.52
C MET A 124 13.36 19.98 -15.34
N ARG A 125 13.07 18.82 -14.72
CA ARG A 125 13.12 17.53 -15.41
C ARG A 125 11.96 17.36 -16.38
N LEU A 126 10.78 17.85 -16.03
CA LEU A 126 9.61 17.82 -16.88
C LEU A 126 9.83 18.68 -18.12
N ASP A 127 10.32 19.90 -17.97
CA ASP A 127 10.68 20.79 -19.08
C ASP A 127 11.66 20.12 -20.05
N TYR A 128 12.70 19.49 -19.48
CA TYR A 128 13.68 18.78 -20.28
C TYR A 128 13.05 17.61 -21.07
N VAL A 129 12.28 16.74 -20.41
CA VAL A 129 11.69 15.57 -21.08
C VAL A 129 10.63 15.98 -22.09
N THR A 130 9.77 16.94 -21.77
CA THR A 130 8.70 17.41 -22.67
C THR A 130 9.25 18.13 -23.91
N SER A 131 10.47 18.69 -23.83
CA SER A 131 11.16 19.22 -25.00
C SER A 131 11.61 18.13 -25.98
N GLN A 132 11.73 16.88 -25.55
CA GLN A 132 12.27 15.75 -26.32
C GLN A 132 11.25 14.66 -26.65
N ALA A 133 10.26 14.46 -25.77
CA ALA A 133 9.29 13.37 -25.84
C ALA A 133 7.89 13.86 -25.46
N ARG A 134 6.86 13.14 -25.95
CA ARG A 134 5.46 13.39 -25.56
C ARG A 134 5.05 12.36 -24.52
N CYS A 135 4.88 12.80 -23.28
CA CYS A 135 4.27 11.98 -22.22
C CYS A 135 2.76 12.08 -22.32
N ALA A 136 2.15 11.16 -23.07
CA ALA A 136 0.70 11.09 -23.21
C ALA A 136 0.12 10.01 -22.28
N PRO A 137 -1.11 10.22 -21.76
CA PRO A 137 -1.87 9.13 -21.16
C PRO A 137 -2.05 7.98 -22.15
N PRO A 138 -2.22 6.73 -21.68
CA PRO A 138 -2.64 5.65 -22.55
C PRO A 138 -3.96 6.05 -23.25
N LYS A 139 -4.09 5.72 -24.55
CA LYS A 139 -5.15 6.22 -25.45
C LYS A 139 -6.59 6.01 -24.94
N ASN A 140 -6.80 5.11 -23.97
CA ASN A 140 -8.09 4.92 -23.33
C ASN A 140 -7.91 4.76 -21.81
N GLU A 141 -7.78 5.88 -21.09
CA GLU A 141 -7.53 5.90 -19.64
C GLU A 141 -8.59 5.15 -18.83
N SER A 142 -9.88 5.22 -19.21
CA SER A 142 -10.95 4.52 -18.51
C SER A 142 -10.85 3.00 -18.68
N GLN A 143 -10.57 2.53 -19.89
CA GLN A 143 -10.34 1.12 -20.16
C GLN A 143 -9.07 0.60 -19.47
N PHE A 144 -7.99 1.39 -19.47
CA PHE A 144 -6.76 1.04 -18.79
C PHE A 144 -6.95 0.97 -17.27
N ARG A 145 -7.67 1.92 -16.66
CA ARG A 145 -8.01 1.89 -15.23
C ARG A 145 -8.88 0.70 -14.88
N LEU A 146 -9.88 0.39 -15.70
CA LEU A 146 -10.71 -0.79 -15.52
C LEU A 146 -9.86 -2.06 -15.57
N GLN A 147 -9.00 -2.19 -16.58
CA GLN A 147 -8.09 -3.31 -16.72
C GLN A 147 -7.15 -3.44 -15.50
N LEU A 148 -6.61 -2.34 -15.00
CA LEU A 148 -5.75 -2.33 -13.81
C LEU A 148 -6.51 -2.78 -12.55
N SER A 149 -7.74 -2.30 -12.36
CA SER A 149 -8.57 -2.71 -11.21
C SER A 149 -8.86 -4.21 -11.21
N ILE A 150 -8.99 -4.81 -12.39
CA ILE A 150 -9.20 -6.25 -12.51
C ILE A 150 -7.91 -7.02 -12.22
N ILE A 151 -6.76 -6.53 -12.71
CA ILE A 151 -5.46 -7.14 -12.42
C ILE A 151 -5.17 -7.10 -10.91
N GLU A 152 -5.46 -5.99 -10.24
CA GLU A 152 -5.32 -5.83 -8.78
C GLU A 152 -6.23 -6.82 -8.04
N GLN A 153 -7.52 -6.88 -8.42
CA GLN A 153 -8.45 -7.85 -7.85
C GLN A 153 -7.98 -9.31 -8.04
N LEU A 154 -7.48 -9.67 -9.22
CA LEU A 154 -6.94 -11.00 -9.49
C LEU A 154 -5.68 -11.28 -8.67
N TYR A 155 -4.80 -10.29 -8.52
CA TYR A 155 -3.59 -10.43 -7.73
C TYR A 155 -3.91 -10.76 -6.27
N ASP A 156 -4.88 -10.05 -5.68
CA ASP A 156 -5.30 -10.25 -4.29
C ASP A 156 -5.98 -11.60 -4.07
N LEU A 157 -6.71 -12.12 -5.06
CA LEU A 157 -7.30 -13.46 -4.99
C LEU A 157 -6.23 -14.56 -5.08
N LEU A 158 -5.29 -14.40 -6.01
CA LEU A 158 -4.32 -15.43 -6.38
C LEU A 158 -3.11 -15.50 -5.43
N ASN A 159 -2.71 -14.39 -4.81
CA ASN A 159 -1.47 -14.32 -4.02
C ASN A 159 -1.73 -14.18 -2.51
N VAL A 160 -2.59 -15.04 -1.96
CA VAL A 160 -2.90 -15.07 -0.52
C VAL A 160 -1.99 -16.00 0.28
N ASP A 161 -1.91 -15.77 1.59
CA ASP A 161 -1.17 -16.62 2.53
C ASP A 161 -1.85 -18.00 2.77
N ASN A 162 -1.07 -18.93 3.33
CA ASN A 162 -1.54 -20.25 3.80
C ASN A 162 -2.14 -21.15 2.70
N GLN A 163 -1.46 -21.21 1.57
CA GLN A 163 -1.87 -21.97 0.39
C GLN A 163 -1.66 -23.49 0.53
N PHE A 164 -0.61 -23.90 1.25
CA PHE A 164 -0.19 -25.29 1.39
C PHE A 164 0.16 -25.64 2.84
N ALA A 165 -0.05 -26.90 3.21
CA ALA A 165 0.47 -27.45 4.45
C ALA A 165 1.99 -27.69 4.38
N HIS A 166 2.60 -27.87 5.56
CA HIS A 166 4.01 -28.23 5.65
C HIS A 166 4.28 -29.52 4.89
N ASN A 167 5.33 -29.51 4.07
CA ASN A 167 5.75 -30.63 3.24
C ASN A 167 4.65 -31.26 2.36
N SER A 168 3.70 -30.45 1.89
CA SER A 168 2.60 -30.90 1.05
C SER A 168 2.49 -30.08 -0.23
N THR A 169 2.03 -30.76 -1.28
CA THR A 169 1.57 -30.16 -2.55
C THR A 169 0.05 -30.00 -2.58
N GLU A 170 -0.67 -30.47 -1.55
CA GLU A 170 -2.12 -30.32 -1.46
C GLU A 170 -2.50 -28.88 -1.16
N VAL A 171 -3.42 -28.35 -1.98
CA VAL A 171 -3.92 -26.99 -1.87
C VAL A 171 -4.95 -26.91 -0.76
N ASN A 172 -4.84 -25.88 0.08
CA ASN A 172 -5.81 -25.56 1.12
C ASN A 172 -7.21 -25.31 0.49
N PRO A 173 -8.30 -25.90 1.02
CA PRO A 173 -9.65 -25.68 0.52
C PRO A 173 -10.06 -24.21 0.41
N LYS A 174 -9.60 -23.34 1.32
CA LYS A 174 -9.86 -21.90 1.24
C LYS A 174 -9.22 -21.29 -0.01
N TYR A 175 -7.95 -21.62 -0.27
CA TYR A 175 -7.24 -21.15 -1.45
C TYR A 175 -7.84 -21.71 -2.74
N MET A 176 -8.32 -22.95 -2.72
CA MET A 176 -9.07 -23.53 -3.84
C MET A 176 -10.32 -22.70 -4.20
N GLY A 177 -11.02 -22.12 -3.20
CA GLY A 177 -12.12 -21.19 -3.44
C GLY A 177 -11.69 -19.93 -4.18
N HIS A 178 -10.56 -19.34 -3.79
CA HIS A 178 -10.02 -18.16 -4.48
C HIS A 178 -9.58 -18.47 -5.92
N LEU A 179 -8.98 -19.64 -6.15
CA LEU A 179 -8.63 -20.10 -7.51
C LEU A 179 -9.88 -20.26 -8.38
N ALA A 180 -10.99 -20.73 -7.81
CA ALA A 180 -12.26 -20.85 -8.53
C ALA A 180 -12.84 -19.47 -8.88
N GLU A 181 -12.82 -18.52 -7.95
CA GLU A 181 -13.27 -17.14 -8.18
C GLU A 181 -12.42 -16.42 -9.23
N ALA A 182 -11.09 -16.47 -9.09
CA ALA A 182 -10.17 -15.92 -10.07
C ALA A 182 -10.35 -16.54 -11.47
N SER A 183 -10.63 -17.84 -11.54
CA SER A 183 -10.90 -18.52 -12.81
C SER A 183 -12.16 -18.02 -13.52
N ILE A 184 -13.17 -17.53 -12.78
CA ILE A 184 -14.36 -16.91 -13.39
C ILE A 184 -13.96 -15.60 -14.07
N ILE A 185 -13.22 -14.74 -13.37
CA ILE A 185 -12.74 -13.46 -13.92
C ILE A 185 -11.81 -13.68 -15.12
N LEU A 186 -10.89 -14.64 -15.04
CA LEU A 186 -9.93 -14.96 -16.12
C LEU A 186 -10.58 -15.54 -17.38
N LYS A 187 -11.78 -16.13 -17.27
CA LYS A 187 -12.56 -16.56 -18.44
C LYS A 187 -13.14 -15.40 -19.21
N ASP A 188 -13.59 -14.37 -18.50
CA ASP A 188 -14.11 -13.15 -19.11
C ASP A 188 -13.00 -12.30 -19.75
N HIS A 189 -11.73 -12.57 -19.41
CA HIS A 189 -10.56 -11.84 -19.91
C HIS A 189 -9.55 -12.79 -20.58
N PRO A 190 -9.81 -13.24 -21.82
CA PRO A 190 -9.00 -14.24 -22.51
C PRO A 190 -7.59 -13.77 -22.87
N THR A 191 -7.30 -12.47 -22.79
CA THR A 191 -5.99 -11.89 -23.08
C THR A 191 -4.99 -12.04 -21.92
N LEU A 192 -5.41 -12.46 -20.73
CA LEU A 192 -4.51 -12.54 -19.56
C LEU A 192 -3.88 -13.92 -19.42
N ASP A 193 -2.57 -14.04 -19.48
CA ASP A 193 -1.85 -15.28 -19.21
C ASP A 193 -1.29 -15.29 -17.78
N LEU A 194 -0.99 -16.47 -17.27
CA LEU A 194 -0.50 -16.67 -15.91
C LEU A 194 0.89 -17.31 -15.91
N ILE A 195 1.80 -16.77 -15.09
CA ILE A 195 3.04 -17.43 -14.71
C ILE A 195 2.91 -17.85 -13.25
N VAL A 196 2.94 -19.15 -13.00
CA VAL A 196 2.75 -19.76 -11.69
C VAL A 196 4.10 -20.24 -11.18
N THR A 197 4.67 -19.52 -10.22
CA THR A 197 5.99 -19.80 -9.66
C THR A 197 5.87 -20.43 -8.28
N GLY A 198 6.41 -21.64 -8.12
CA GLY A 198 6.45 -22.33 -6.84
C GLY A 198 7.67 -21.94 -6.01
N HIS A 199 7.46 -21.78 -4.70
CA HIS A 199 8.49 -21.54 -3.69
C HIS A 199 8.45 -22.59 -2.58
N ALA A 200 9.62 -22.89 -2.02
CA ALA A 200 9.80 -23.70 -0.82
C ALA A 200 10.43 -22.84 0.29
N ASP A 201 10.27 -23.29 1.54
CA ASP A 201 11.03 -22.71 2.64
C ASP A 201 12.44 -23.31 2.69
N ALA A 202 13.35 -22.70 3.46
CA ALA A 202 14.75 -23.10 3.55
C ALA A 202 14.99 -24.45 4.27
N THR A 203 13.96 -25.27 4.44
CA THR A 203 14.06 -26.55 5.16
C THR A 203 14.23 -27.69 4.16
N GLY A 204 15.38 -28.36 4.17
CA GLY A 204 15.62 -29.53 3.33
C GLY A 204 16.82 -29.35 2.42
N THR A 205 16.90 -30.20 1.39
CA THR A 205 17.91 -30.05 0.34
C THR A 205 17.34 -29.24 -0.82
N GLU A 206 18.18 -28.48 -1.51
CA GLU A 206 17.81 -27.68 -2.69
C GLU A 206 17.02 -28.52 -3.72
N GLU A 207 17.53 -29.70 -4.08
CA GLU A 207 16.86 -30.59 -5.06
C GLU A 207 15.46 -31.06 -4.58
N TYR A 208 15.28 -31.23 -3.28
CA TYR A 208 13.98 -31.57 -2.71
C TYR A 208 13.02 -30.39 -2.78
N ASN A 209 13.52 -29.21 -2.41
CA ASN A 209 12.77 -27.97 -2.39
C ASN A 209 12.34 -27.54 -3.79
N ASP A 210 13.18 -27.74 -4.80
CA ASP A 210 12.84 -27.54 -6.20
C ASP A 210 11.69 -28.44 -6.67
N LYS A 211 11.73 -29.73 -6.33
CA LYS A 211 10.68 -30.69 -6.67
C LYS A 211 9.37 -30.38 -5.95
N LEU A 212 9.44 -30.00 -4.68
CA LEU A 212 8.27 -29.62 -3.88
C LEU A 212 7.62 -28.35 -4.42
N ALA A 213 8.40 -27.31 -4.67
CA ALA A 213 7.95 -26.06 -5.26
C ALA A 213 7.32 -26.28 -6.64
N LEU A 214 7.94 -27.08 -7.51
CA LEU A 214 7.36 -27.42 -8.81
C LEU A 214 6.05 -28.20 -8.67
N GLY A 215 5.97 -29.12 -7.71
CA GLY A 215 4.76 -29.89 -7.41
C GLY A 215 3.60 -28.99 -6.98
N ARG A 216 3.88 -27.95 -6.17
CA ARG A 216 2.88 -26.95 -5.77
C ARG A 216 2.39 -26.12 -6.95
N ALA A 217 3.29 -25.62 -7.79
CA ALA A 217 2.94 -24.86 -8.98
C ALA A 217 2.05 -25.68 -9.93
N LYS A 218 2.40 -26.95 -10.17
CA LYS A 218 1.59 -27.88 -10.98
C LYS A 218 0.23 -28.18 -10.38
N GLN A 219 0.12 -28.28 -9.06
CA GLN A 219 -1.17 -28.50 -8.42
C GLN A 219 -2.09 -27.29 -8.62
N VAL A 220 -1.56 -26.06 -8.53
CA VAL A 220 -2.32 -24.83 -8.80
C VAL A 220 -2.75 -24.77 -10.27
N GLU A 221 -1.84 -25.03 -11.21
CA GLU A 221 -2.16 -25.15 -12.64
C GLU A 221 -3.30 -26.14 -12.88
N ARG A 222 -3.23 -27.31 -12.23
CA ARG A 222 -4.27 -28.35 -12.35
C ARG A 222 -5.63 -27.84 -11.87
N TYR A 223 -5.70 -27.15 -10.74
CA TYR A 223 -6.97 -26.59 -10.25
C TYR A 223 -7.52 -25.51 -11.17
N LEU A 224 -6.69 -24.57 -11.63
CA LEU A 224 -7.08 -23.54 -12.60
C LEU A 224 -7.60 -24.16 -13.90
N THR A 225 -6.96 -25.25 -14.36
CA THR A 225 -7.42 -26.02 -15.52
C THR A 225 -8.76 -26.70 -15.27
N ILE A 226 -8.96 -27.33 -14.11
CA ILE A 226 -10.24 -27.94 -13.71
C ILE A 226 -11.36 -26.89 -13.68
N PHE A 227 -11.05 -25.67 -13.22
CA PHE A 227 -11.98 -24.57 -13.21
C PHE A 227 -12.20 -23.95 -14.59
N GLY A 228 -11.53 -24.44 -15.63
CA GLY A 228 -11.82 -24.15 -17.03
C GLY A 228 -10.89 -23.13 -17.69
N LEU A 229 -9.71 -22.87 -17.11
CA LEU A 229 -8.66 -22.13 -17.78
C LEU A 229 -7.90 -23.05 -18.75
N SER A 230 -7.54 -22.56 -19.94
CA SER A 230 -6.74 -23.36 -20.88
C SER A 230 -5.32 -23.56 -20.33
N PRO A 231 -4.76 -24.79 -20.35
CA PRO A 231 -3.38 -25.04 -19.94
C PRO A 231 -2.36 -24.21 -20.72
N THR A 232 -2.66 -23.84 -21.97
CA THR A 232 -1.78 -22.99 -22.79
C THR A 232 -1.60 -21.58 -22.27
N ARG A 233 -2.51 -21.11 -21.38
CA ARG A 233 -2.45 -19.79 -20.74
C ARG A 233 -1.69 -19.82 -19.41
N ILE A 234 -1.21 -20.98 -18.99
CA ILE A 234 -0.54 -21.16 -17.69
C ILE A 234 0.88 -21.65 -17.94
N LYS A 235 1.86 -20.93 -17.42
CA LYS A 235 3.26 -21.35 -17.41
C LYS A 235 3.70 -21.62 -15.98
N THR A 236 4.07 -22.87 -15.67
CA THR A 236 4.59 -23.22 -14.35
C THR A 236 6.11 -23.14 -14.28
N VAL A 237 6.63 -22.51 -13.23
CA VAL A 237 8.06 -22.39 -12.93
C VAL A 237 8.31 -22.77 -11.46
N SER A 238 9.52 -23.22 -11.14
CA SER A 238 9.97 -23.46 -9.77
C SER A 238 11.27 -22.71 -9.53
N VAL A 239 11.39 -22.11 -8.34
CA VAL A 239 12.63 -21.47 -7.88
C VAL A 239 13.13 -22.07 -6.56
N GLY A 240 12.50 -23.14 -6.09
CA GLY A 240 12.84 -23.80 -4.83
C GLY A 240 12.88 -22.83 -3.66
N GLU A 241 13.98 -22.87 -2.89
CA GLU A 241 14.24 -22.00 -1.75
C GLU A 241 15.05 -20.73 -2.10
N THR A 242 15.47 -20.57 -3.36
CA THR A 242 16.47 -19.56 -3.77
C THR A 242 15.95 -18.12 -3.73
N VAL A 243 14.63 -17.91 -3.76
CA VAL A 243 13.99 -16.59 -3.75
C VAL A 243 12.98 -16.49 -2.58
N PRO A 244 13.45 -16.29 -1.34
CA PRO A 244 12.57 -16.07 -0.19
C PRO A 244 11.89 -14.69 -0.27
N LEU A 245 10.66 -14.58 0.24
CA LEU A 245 9.99 -13.26 0.37
C LEU A 245 10.50 -12.51 1.60
N PHE A 246 10.69 -13.27 2.68
CA PHE A 246 11.27 -12.78 3.92
C PHE A 246 12.43 -13.67 4.31
N GLU A 247 13.55 -13.04 4.66
CA GLU A 247 14.69 -13.75 5.23
C GLU A 247 14.40 -14.18 6.67
N GLY A 248 14.98 -15.31 7.06
CA GLY A 248 14.91 -15.83 8.43
C GLY A 248 14.21 -17.17 8.56
N GLU A 249 14.25 -17.69 9.78
CA GLU A 249 13.92 -19.09 10.08
C GLU A 249 12.69 -19.28 10.97
N SER A 250 12.00 -18.18 11.31
CA SER A 250 10.82 -18.24 12.18
C SER A 250 9.69 -19.06 11.54
N ALA A 251 8.82 -19.67 12.36
CA ALA A 251 7.70 -20.46 11.84
C ALA A 251 6.75 -19.64 10.94
N GLY A 252 6.57 -18.35 11.26
CA GLY A 252 5.81 -17.41 10.43
C GLY A 252 6.49 -17.14 9.10
N THR A 253 7.79 -16.84 9.11
CA THR A 253 8.60 -16.64 7.90
C THR A 253 8.56 -17.86 6.98
N ARG A 254 8.71 -19.06 7.54
CA ARG A 254 8.64 -20.31 6.77
C ARG A 254 7.24 -20.49 6.15
N LEU A 255 6.17 -20.15 6.86
CA LEU A 255 4.81 -20.22 6.31
C LEU A 255 4.63 -19.32 5.10
N THR A 256 5.11 -18.08 5.16
CA THR A 256 5.03 -17.13 4.05
C THR A 256 5.93 -17.52 2.87
N ASN A 257 7.07 -18.19 3.13
CA ASN A 257 7.94 -18.70 2.07
C ASN A 257 7.40 -19.97 1.39
N ARG A 258 6.51 -20.72 2.04
CA ARG A 258 5.75 -21.83 1.42
C ARG A 258 4.58 -21.30 0.59
N ARG A 259 4.89 -20.67 -0.54
CA ARG A 259 3.89 -20.04 -1.41
C ARG A 259 4.05 -20.45 -2.87
N VAL A 260 2.99 -20.23 -3.61
CA VAL A 260 2.98 -20.07 -5.05
C VAL A 260 2.67 -18.61 -5.32
N SER A 261 3.51 -17.98 -6.13
CA SER A 261 3.29 -16.63 -6.64
C SER A 261 2.73 -16.74 -8.05
N ILE A 262 1.70 -15.98 -8.36
CA ILE A 262 1.08 -15.96 -9.68
C ILE A 262 1.21 -14.55 -10.25
N GLU A 263 1.92 -14.44 -11.36
CA GLU A 263 2.05 -13.21 -12.13
C GLU A 263 1.07 -13.24 -13.30
N ILE A 264 0.39 -12.12 -13.51
CA ILE A 264 -0.58 -11.95 -14.58
C ILE A 264 0.11 -11.19 -15.72
N VAL A 265 0.17 -11.80 -16.89
CA VAL A 265 0.82 -11.26 -18.07
C VAL A 265 -0.24 -10.91 -19.11
N SER A 266 -0.14 -9.73 -19.71
CA SER A 266 -0.94 -9.37 -20.88
C SER A 266 0.00 -9.31 -22.08
N PRO A 267 -0.26 -10.04 -23.18
CA PRO A 267 0.57 -10.01 -24.38
C PRO A 267 0.67 -8.58 -24.97
N ASP A 268 -0.39 -7.78 -24.84
CA ASP A 268 -0.39 -6.36 -25.23
C ASP A 268 0.62 -5.50 -24.42
N ASN A 269 0.95 -5.91 -23.18
CA ASN A 269 1.95 -5.24 -22.35
C ASN A 269 3.38 -5.77 -22.59
N ALA A 270 3.52 -6.98 -23.13
CA ALA A 270 4.83 -7.58 -23.44
C ALA A 270 5.50 -6.89 -24.65
N GLU A 271 4.73 -6.51 -25.66
CA GLU A 271 5.24 -5.70 -26.80
C GLU A 271 5.69 -4.30 -26.34
N MET A 272 5.05 -3.71 -25.33
CA MET A 272 5.41 -2.41 -24.77
C MET A 272 6.67 -2.43 -23.88
N MET A 273 7.08 -3.61 -23.38
CA MET A 273 8.26 -3.79 -22.51
C MET A 273 9.50 -4.31 -23.27
N GLY A 274 9.46 -4.42 -24.60
CA GLY A 274 10.65 -4.67 -25.43
C GLY A 274 11.35 -6.02 -25.22
N GLY A 275 10.67 -7.00 -24.64
CA GLY A 275 11.20 -8.34 -24.43
C GLY A 275 10.70 -9.31 -25.49
N SER A 276 11.46 -9.50 -26.57
CA SER A 276 11.31 -10.70 -27.41
C SER A 276 11.65 -11.93 -26.57
N LEU A 277 10.72 -12.89 -26.50
CA LEU A 277 10.93 -14.23 -25.97
C LEU A 277 11.98 -15.01 -26.78
#